data_AF-A0ABD2MH91-F1
#
_entry.id   AF-A0ABD2MH91-F1
#
_cell.length_a   1.000
_cell.length_b   1.000
_cell.length_c   1.000
_cell.angle_alpha   90.00
_cell.angle_beta   90.00
_cell.angle_gamma   90.00
#
_symmetry.space_group_name_H-M   'P 1'
#
loop_
_entity.id
_entity.type
_entity.pdbx_description
1 polymer ?
#
loop_
_entity_poly.entity_id
_entity_poly.type
_entity_poly.pdbx_seq_one_letter_code
_entity_poly.pdbx_strand_id
1 'polypeptide(L)'
;MNKEIENILGEENIVKTIKARRIQLYGHVKRMKDRQLRKILERRPEGKRTKGRPRNGLPFGWEDEVVTDLIRMDVKGLISRTKKKKRLEKNSRGGKNQ
;
A
#
# COMPACT_ATOMS: atom_id res chain seq x y z
N MET A 1 -25.00 -10.45 -1.94
CA MET A 1 -24.26 -10.17 -0.70
C MET A 1 -25.12 -10.64 0.45
N ASN A 2 -24.59 -11.43 1.39
CA ASN A 2 -25.40 -12.03 2.47
C ASN A 2 -25.61 -11.03 3.62
N LYS A 3 -26.84 -10.51 3.71
CA LYS A 3 -27.25 -9.52 4.72
C LYS A 3 -27.11 -10.02 6.17
N GLU A 4 -27.19 -11.33 6.38
CA GLU A 4 -27.00 -11.95 7.69
C GLU A 4 -25.58 -11.77 8.23
N ILE A 5 -24.57 -11.87 7.36
CA ILE A 5 -23.16 -11.67 7.75
C ILE A 5 -22.92 -10.19 8.11
N GLU A 6 -23.52 -9.27 7.36
CA GLU A 6 -23.40 -7.82 7.62
C GLU A 6 -24.05 -7.42 8.96
N ASN A 7 -25.18 -8.03 9.31
CA ASN A 7 -25.85 -7.76 10.58
C ASN A 7 -25.09 -8.31 11.80
N ILE A 8 -24.42 -9.46 11.68
CA ILE A 8 -23.66 -10.08 12.79
C ILE A 8 -22.36 -9.32 13.07
N LEU A 9 -21.68 -8.84 12.02
CA LEU A 9 -20.39 -8.16 12.17
C LEU A 9 -20.51 -6.69 12.60
N GLY A 10 -21.71 -6.11 12.54
CA GLY A 10 -21.91 -4.67 12.68
C GLY A 10 -21.14 -3.89 11.60
N GLU A 11 -21.19 -2.56 11.64
CA GLU A 11 -20.51 -1.69 10.66
C GLU A 11 -18.97 -1.90 10.56
N GLU A 12 -18.37 -2.70 11.44
CA GLU A 12 -16.98 -3.12 11.35
C GLU A 12 -16.77 -4.15 10.23
N ASN A 13 -16.58 -3.61 9.03
CA ASN A 13 -16.14 -4.38 7.90
C ASN A 13 -14.68 -4.85 8.12
N ILE A 14 -14.51 -6.07 8.64
CA ILE A 14 -13.22 -6.75 8.89
C ILE A 14 -12.24 -6.56 7.72
N VAL A 15 -12.74 -6.60 6.48
CA VAL A 15 -11.92 -6.39 5.29
C VAL A 15 -11.36 -4.96 5.23
N LYS A 16 -12.14 -3.94 5.58
CA LYS A 16 -11.64 -2.55 5.70
C LYS A 16 -10.57 -2.45 6.79
N THR A 17 -10.77 -3.09 7.94
CA THR A 17 -9.81 -3.07 9.06
C THR A 17 -8.47 -3.71 8.66
N ILE A 18 -8.51 -4.87 8.00
CA ILE A 18 -7.30 -5.55 7.50
C ILE A 18 -6.55 -4.67 6.49
N LYS A 19 -7.27 -4.07 5.54
CA LYS A 19 -6.67 -3.16 4.54
C LYS A 19 -6.06 -1.91 5.19
N ALA A 20 -6.75 -1.32 6.17
CA ALA A 20 -6.23 -0.18 6.93
C ALA A 20 -4.91 -0.51 7.62
N ARG A 21 -4.86 -1.64 8.34
CA ARG A 21 -3.64 -2.12 9.02
C ARG A 21 -2.50 -2.38 8.05
N ARG A 22 -2.79 -2.94 6.87
CA ARG A 22 -1.78 -3.17 5.82
C ARG A 22 -1.15 -1.86 5.34
N ILE A 23 -1.95 -0.84 5.06
CA ILE A 23 -1.46 0.49 4.66
C ILE A 23 -0.61 1.12 5.79
N GLN A 24 -1.06 1.01 7.05
CA GLN A 24 -0.33 1.52 8.20
C GLN A 24 1.04 0.85 8.34
N LEU A 25 1.08 -0.48 8.26
CA LEU A 25 2.31 -1.27 8.37
C LEU A 25 3.30 -0.90 7.26
N TYR A 26 2.82 -0.80 6.02
CA TYR A 26 3.64 -0.37 4.88
C TYR A 26 4.27 1.00 5.12
N GLY A 27 3.44 1.98 5.54
CA GLY A 27 3.92 3.32 5.83
C GLY A 27 4.91 3.36 6.99
N HIS A 28 4.69 2.56 8.03
CA HIS A 28 5.57 2.46 9.18
C HIS A 28 6.94 1.90 8.78
N VAL A 29 6.97 0.75 8.11
CA VAL A 29 8.22 0.11 7.63
C VAL A 29 8.97 1.02 6.66
N LYS A 30 8.28 1.76 5.78
CA LYS A 30 8.93 2.70 4.86
C LYS A 30 9.59 3.89 5.59
N ARG A 31 9.06 4.32 6.74
CA ARG A 31 9.60 5.41 7.57
C ARG A 31 10.61 4.94 8.62
N MET A 32 10.67 3.64 8.91
CA MET A 32 11.64 3.07 9.85
C MET A 32 13.07 3.33 9.40
N LYS A 33 13.94 3.64 10.37
CA LYS A 33 15.40 3.72 10.17
C LYS A 33 16.03 2.33 10.05
N ASP A 34 15.36 1.29 10.53
CA ASP A 34 15.82 -0.09 10.40
C ASP A 34 15.92 -0.48 8.92
N ARG A 35 17.15 -0.80 8.52
CA ARG A 35 17.51 -1.11 7.14
C ARG A 35 17.04 -2.52 6.75
N GLN A 36 16.88 -3.46 7.69
CA GLN A 36 16.58 -4.86 7.37
C GLN A 36 15.15 -5.04 6.89
N LEU A 37 14.16 -4.55 7.65
CA LEU A 37 12.75 -4.63 7.25
C LEU A 37 12.47 -3.88 5.95
N ARG A 38 13.10 -2.70 5.77
CA ARG A 38 12.99 -1.94 4.53
C ARG A 38 13.59 -2.68 3.33
N LYS A 39 14.76 -3.33 3.52
CA LYS A 39 15.38 -4.18 2.48
C LYS A 39 14.48 -5.35 2.10
N ILE A 40 13.83 -6.00 3.07
CA ILE A 40 12.90 -7.12 2.79
C ILE A 40 11.69 -6.61 1.99
N LEU A 41 11.15 -5.45 2.37
CA LEU A 41 10.02 -4.83 1.67
C LEU A 41 10.36 -4.47 0.21
N GLU A 42 11.58 -3.98 -0.02
CA GLU A 42 12.05 -3.58 -1.36
C GLU A 42 12.61 -4.76 -2.18
N ARG A 43 12.92 -5.89 -1.53
CA ARG A 43 13.49 -7.07 -2.19
C ARG A 43 12.45 -7.73 -3.08
N ARG A 44 12.80 -7.89 -4.35
CA ARG A 44 12.08 -8.76 -5.28
C ARG A 44 12.69 -10.16 -5.19
N PRO A 45 11.94 -11.18 -4.75
CA PRO A 45 12.47 -12.54 -4.70
C PRO A 45 12.65 -13.06 -6.13
N GLU A 46 13.88 -13.47 -6.45
CA GLU A 46 14.22 -14.10 -7.72
C GLU A 46 13.92 -15.61 -7.67
N GLY A 47 13.50 -16.19 -8.80
CA GLY A 47 13.22 -17.63 -8.94
C GLY A 47 11.73 -17.99 -9.11
N LYS A 48 11.46 -19.25 -9.45
CA LYS A 48 10.10 -19.80 -9.59
C LYS A 48 9.60 -20.26 -8.22
N ARG A 49 8.44 -19.76 -7.78
CA ARG A 49 7.78 -20.27 -6.56
C ARG A 49 7.26 -21.69 -6.78
N THR A 50 7.15 -22.47 -5.71
CA THR A 50 6.56 -23.81 -5.69
C THR A 50 5.11 -23.80 -6.19
N LYS A 51 4.72 -24.85 -6.93
CA LYS A 51 3.36 -25.01 -7.48
C LYS A 51 2.34 -25.16 -6.35
N GLY A 52 1.16 -24.55 -6.50
CA GLY A 52 0.03 -24.68 -5.56
C GLY A 52 -0.29 -23.43 -4.73
N ARG A 53 0.61 -22.45 -4.64
CA ARG A 53 0.25 -21.14 -4.08
C ARG A 53 -0.56 -20.37 -5.13
N PRO A 54 -1.79 -19.90 -4.81
CA PRO A 54 -2.57 -19.11 -5.74
C PRO A 54 -1.72 -17.98 -6.32
N ARG A 55 -1.84 -17.75 -7.64
CA ARG A 55 -1.21 -16.62 -8.32
C ARG A 55 -1.73 -15.28 -7.78
N ASN A 56 -2.67 -15.26 -6.85
CA ASN A 56 -3.22 -14.07 -6.20
C ASN A 56 -2.14 -13.21 -5.51
N GLY A 57 -0.93 -13.72 -5.34
CA GLY A 57 0.29 -12.89 -5.36
C GLY A 57 0.79 -12.69 -6.79
N LEU A 58 0.02 -11.99 -7.62
CA LEU A 58 0.28 -11.76 -9.06
C LEU A 58 1.58 -10.91 -9.17
N PRO A 59 2.17 -10.67 -10.36
CA PRO A 59 3.56 -10.18 -10.57
C PRO A 59 3.89 -8.77 -10.02
N PHE A 60 3.02 -8.26 -9.17
CA PHE A 60 2.95 -6.96 -8.55
C PHE A 60 3.34 -7.14 -7.07
N GLY A 61 4.34 -6.41 -6.61
CA GLY A 61 4.89 -6.56 -5.26
C GLY A 61 3.90 -6.16 -4.16
N TRP A 62 4.32 -6.29 -2.91
CA TRP A 62 3.57 -5.79 -1.74
C TRP A 62 3.11 -4.34 -1.89
N GLU A 63 3.89 -3.51 -2.59
CA GLU A 63 3.56 -2.11 -2.89
C GLU A 63 2.27 -1.96 -3.71
N ASP A 64 2.05 -2.83 -4.68
CA ASP A 64 0.91 -2.74 -5.59
C ASP A 64 -0.40 -3.17 -4.93
N GLU A 65 -0.33 -4.12 -3.98
CA GLU A 65 -1.46 -4.50 -3.15
C GLU A 65 -1.87 -3.34 -2.23
N VAL A 66 -0.88 -2.64 -1.65
CA VAL A 66 -1.11 -1.42 -0.85
C VAL A 66 -1.70 -0.29 -1.69
N VAL A 67 -1.23 -0.11 -2.94
CA VAL A 67 -1.81 0.87 -3.89
C VAL A 67 -3.27 0.52 -4.20
N THR A 68 -3.54 -0.76 -4.44
CA THR A 68 -4.90 -1.24 -4.70
C THR A 68 -5.81 -1.00 -3.50
N ASP A 69 -5.33 -1.24 -2.28
CA ASP A 69 -6.07 -0.96 -1.05
C ASP A 69 -6.32 0.54 -0.88
N LEU A 70 -5.33 1.40 -1.15
CA LEU A 70 -5.49 2.86 -1.12
C LEU A 70 -6.57 3.34 -2.09
N ILE A 71 -6.65 2.76 -3.29
CA ILE A 71 -7.67 3.07 -4.30
C ILE A 71 -9.05 2.58 -3.82
N ARG A 72 -9.13 1.33 -3.36
CA ARG A 72 -10.41 0.70 -2.93
C ARG A 72 -10.96 1.27 -1.63
N MET A 73 -10.11 1.78 -0.75
CA MET A 73 -10.52 2.48 0.47
C MET A 73 -10.88 3.94 0.23
N ASP A 74 -10.89 4.39 -1.03
CA ASP A 74 -11.20 5.75 -1.46
C ASP A 74 -10.46 6.83 -0.68
N VAL A 75 -9.17 6.62 -0.40
CA VAL A 75 -8.33 7.61 0.28
C VAL A 75 -7.92 8.72 -0.70
N LYS A 76 -8.89 9.28 -1.43
CA LYS A 76 -8.76 10.38 -2.42
C LYS A 76 -8.00 11.58 -1.85
N GLY A 77 -8.10 11.82 -0.54
CA GLY A 77 -7.36 12.89 0.13
C GLY A 77 -5.84 12.65 0.22
N LEU A 78 -5.36 11.40 0.26
CA LEU A 78 -3.91 11.12 0.30
C LEU A 78 -3.28 11.21 -1.09
N ILE A 79 -3.90 10.63 -2.12
CA ILE A 79 -3.38 10.65 -3.50
C ILE A 79 -3.20 12.09 -3.99
N SER A 80 -4.18 12.97 -3.71
CA SER A 80 -4.13 14.40 -4.01
C SER A 80 -2.98 15.11 -3.28
N ARG A 81 -2.74 14.78 -2.00
CA ARG A 81 -1.60 15.30 -1.20
C ARG A 81 -0.25 14.82 -1.75
N THR A 82 -0.14 13.56 -2.19
CA THR A 82 1.09 13.01 -2.77
C THR A 82 1.42 13.65 -4.12
N LYS A 83 0.42 13.87 -4.98
CA LYS A 83 0.57 14.61 -6.25
C LYS A 83 1.01 16.06 -6.00
N LYS A 84 0.45 16.73 -4.98
CA LYS A 84 0.87 18.07 -4.55
C LYS A 84 2.33 18.09 -4.08
N LYS A 85 2.75 17.13 -3.24
CA LYS A 85 4.13 17.00 -2.77
C LYS A 85 5.13 16.78 -3.91
N LYS A 86 4.83 15.89 -4.87
CA LYS A 86 5.68 15.67 -6.06
C LYS A 86 5.82 16.93 -6.94
N ARG A 87 4.76 17.75 -7.07
CA ARG A 87 4.82 19.06 -7.76
C ARG A 87 5.74 20.04 -7.02
N LEU A 88 5.63 20.12 -5.70
CA LEU A 88 6.45 21.01 -4.87
C LEU A 88 7.95 20.63 -4.92
N GLU A 89 8.27 19.33 -4.87
CA GLU A 89 9.65 18.86 -5.00
C GLU A 89 10.26 19.15 -6.37
N LYS A 90 9.50 19.01 -7.47
CA LYS A 90 9.96 19.38 -8.82
C LYS A 90 10.25 20.88 -8.95
N ASN A 91 9.37 21.74 -8.43
CA ASN A 91 9.57 23.18 -8.47
C ASN A 91 10.81 23.61 -7.65
N SER A 92 11.06 22.96 -6.51
CA SER A 92 12.26 23.25 -5.68
C SER A 92 13.59 22.83 -6.33
N ARG A 93 13.57 21.89 -7.27
CA ARG A 93 14.76 21.44 -8.02
C ARG A 93 14.99 22.24 -9.30
N GLY A 94 13.93 22.82 -9.88
CA GLY A 94 14.02 23.68 -11.07
C GLY A 94 14.42 25.13 -10.78
N GLY A 95 14.34 25.59 -9.52
CA GLY A 95 14.66 26.96 -9.12
C GLY A 95 16.10 27.21 -8.65
N LYS A 96 17.04 26.29 -8.90
CA LYS A 96 18.46 26.42 -8.48
C LYS A 96 19.43 26.75 -9.62
N ASN A 97 18.92 27.21 -10.75
CA ASN A 97 19.71 27.68 -11.89
C ASN A 97 19.22 29.09 -12.29
N GLN A 98 19.51 30.09 -11.48
CA GLN A 98 19.55 31.51 -11.86
C GLN A 98 20.62 32.19 -11.01
#